data_AF-A0A957C681-F1
#
_entry.id   AF-A0A957C681-F1
#
_cell.length_a   1.000
_cell.length_b   1.000
_cell.length_c   1.000
_cell.angle_alpha   90.00
_cell.angle_beta   90.00
_cell.angle_gamma   90.00
#
_symmetry.space_group_name_H-M   'P 1'
#
loop_
_entity.id
_entity.type
_entity.pdbx_description
1 polymer ?
#
loop_
_entity_poly.entity_id
_entity_poly.type
_entity_poly.pdbx_seq_one_letter_code
_entity_poly.pdbx_strand_id
1 'polypeptide(L)'
;MNAAHGLQPHIQNWDRWRAECARVLYGNLLDWDVQKHLRYRYTAPAKEKGKYLPQWLWDSCFHAIAYRWFDTAMAWEELLSMLVHQVPDGELDAGMIPHMQHMDVVQDKAAQGLFRQSQRSTITQPPLIAVAAWEVFSKASDTEKLQQIYAANMRYHAWFDERRADSDGLIVSIHPWET
;
A
#
# COMPACT_ATOMS: atom_id res chain seq x y z
N MET A 1 -0.77 5.08 -45.25
CA MET A 1 -0.62 6.44 -44.71
C MET A 1 -0.53 6.31 -43.19
N ASN A 2 0.69 6.39 -42.66
CA ASN A 2 0.97 6.30 -41.22
C ASN A 2 0.69 7.66 -40.59
N ALA A 3 -0.40 7.78 -39.84
CA ALA A 3 -0.57 8.89 -38.92
C ALA A 3 0.24 8.59 -37.66
N ALA A 4 1.49 9.02 -37.64
CA ALA A 4 2.22 9.20 -36.39
C ALA A 4 1.51 10.31 -35.61
N HIS A 5 0.58 9.94 -34.74
CA HIS A 5 0.10 10.85 -33.70
C HIS A 5 1.28 11.13 -32.79
N GLY A 6 1.91 12.30 -33.00
CA GLY A 6 2.94 12.82 -32.12
C GLY A 6 2.43 12.76 -30.68
N LEU A 7 3.11 11.96 -29.86
CA LEU A 7 2.84 11.86 -28.44
C LEU A 7 2.80 13.28 -27.85
N GLN A 8 1.78 13.58 -27.04
CA GLN A 8 1.57 14.91 -26.48
C GLN A 8 2.84 15.44 -25.78
N PRO A 9 3.08 16.77 -25.72
CA PRO A 9 4.36 17.35 -25.28
C PRO A 9 4.91 16.85 -23.93
N HIS A 10 4.03 16.41 -23.01
CA HIS A 10 4.43 15.86 -21.70
C HIS A 10 5.10 14.47 -21.79
N ILE A 11 4.89 13.72 -22.87
CA ILE A 11 5.47 12.39 -23.09
C ILE A 11 6.94 12.47 -23.54
N GLN A 12 7.38 13.64 -24.04
CA GLN A 12 8.76 13.84 -24.53
C GLN A 12 9.84 13.64 -23.44
N ASN A 13 9.46 13.62 -22.16
CA ASN A 13 10.37 13.43 -21.03
C ASN A 13 10.05 12.17 -20.20
N TRP A 14 9.35 11.19 -20.78
CA TRP A 14 8.92 9.99 -20.04
C TRP A 14 10.06 9.30 -19.28
N ASP A 15 11.19 9.07 -19.94
CA ASP A 15 12.34 8.40 -19.31
C ASP A 15 12.91 9.21 -18.13
N ARG A 16 12.94 10.54 -18.25
CA ARG A 16 13.36 11.45 -17.17
C ARG A 16 12.42 11.36 -15.98
N TRP A 17 11.10 11.43 -16.21
CA TRP A 17 10.12 11.37 -15.13
C TRP A 17 10.07 10.01 -14.46
N ARG A 18 10.22 8.92 -15.23
CA ARG A 18 10.35 7.57 -14.68
C ARG A 18 11.60 7.46 -13.80
N ALA A 19 12.76 7.97 -14.26
CA ALA A 19 13.99 7.95 -13.49
C ALA A 19 13.88 8.78 -12.19
N GLU A 20 13.23 9.95 -12.25
CA GLU A 20 13.03 10.79 -11.07
C GLU A 20 12.05 10.15 -10.07
N CYS A 21 10.97 9.54 -10.55
CA CYS A 21 10.05 8.76 -9.72
C CYS A 21 10.79 7.61 -9.03
N ALA A 22 11.60 6.85 -9.77
CA ALA A 22 12.41 5.77 -9.20
C ALA A 22 13.38 6.31 -8.13
N ARG A 23 14.06 7.43 -8.39
CA ARG A 23 14.96 8.08 -7.44
C ARG A 23 14.24 8.43 -6.13
N VAL A 24 13.04 9.01 -6.21
CA VAL A 24 12.25 9.39 -5.03
C VAL A 24 11.81 8.15 -4.25
N LEU A 25 11.20 7.16 -4.92
CA LEU A 25 10.70 5.97 -4.20
C LEU A 25 11.85 5.15 -3.59
N TYR A 26 12.97 4.96 -4.31
CA TYR A 26 14.12 4.29 -3.74
C TYR A 26 14.76 5.07 -2.57
N GLY A 27 14.77 6.40 -2.61
CA GLY A 27 15.21 7.22 -1.48
C GLY A 27 14.32 7.08 -0.24
N ASN A 28 13.06 6.72 -0.46
CA ASN A 28 12.06 6.51 0.59
C ASN A 28 11.98 5.05 1.09
N LEU A 29 12.71 4.11 0.50
CA LEU A 29 12.91 2.80 1.11
C LEU A 29 13.64 2.97 2.45
N LEU A 30 13.25 2.16 3.43
CA LEU A 30 13.91 2.10 4.72
C LEU A 30 15.39 1.75 4.57
N ASP A 31 16.20 1.98 5.60
CA ASP A 31 17.61 1.61 5.51
C ASP A 31 17.77 0.09 5.43
N TRP A 32 18.82 -0.39 4.76
CA TRP A 32 19.01 -1.82 4.51
C TRP A 32 19.02 -2.66 5.80
N ASP A 33 19.58 -2.11 6.88
CA ASP A 33 19.60 -2.77 8.20
C ASP A 33 18.21 -3.05 8.76
N VAL A 34 17.21 -2.30 8.31
CA VAL A 34 15.79 -2.50 8.63
C VAL A 34 15.18 -3.47 7.62
N GLN A 35 15.39 -3.23 6.33
CA GLN A 35 14.80 -4.03 5.24
C GLN A 35 15.14 -5.52 5.33
N LYS A 36 16.37 -5.88 5.72
CA LYS A 36 16.81 -7.28 5.79
C LYS A 36 16.03 -8.15 6.79
N HIS A 37 15.28 -7.51 7.69
CA HIS A 37 14.43 -8.18 8.67
C HIS A 37 12.96 -8.19 8.27
N LEU A 38 12.59 -7.51 7.18
CA LEU A 38 11.23 -7.48 6.67
C LEU A 38 10.96 -8.70 5.78
N ARG A 39 9.77 -9.28 5.90
CA ARG A 39 9.30 -10.33 4.97
C ARG A 39 9.14 -9.78 3.55
N TYR A 40 8.65 -8.55 3.44
CA TYR A 40 8.48 -7.80 2.20
C TYR A 40 8.93 -6.37 2.45
N ARG A 41 9.66 -5.78 1.50
CA ARG A 41 10.04 -4.37 1.59
C ARG A 41 8.81 -3.48 1.41
N TYR A 42 8.88 -2.28 1.97
CA TYR A 42 7.90 -1.22 1.72
C TYR A 42 8.58 0.14 1.65
N THR A 43 7.84 1.11 1.12
CA THR A 43 8.28 2.48 0.91
C THR A 43 7.58 3.41 1.90
N ALA A 44 8.38 4.11 2.70
CA ALA A 44 7.86 5.15 3.58
C ALA A 44 7.33 6.33 2.74
N PRO A 45 6.14 6.91 3.01
CA PRO A 45 5.65 8.06 2.26
C PRO A 45 6.62 9.24 2.22
N ALA A 46 7.36 9.46 3.32
CA ALA A 46 8.44 10.45 3.37
C ALA A 46 9.48 10.09 4.45
N LYS A 47 10.60 9.47 4.03
CA LYS A 47 11.68 9.06 4.94
C LYS A 47 12.48 10.24 5.49
N GLU A 48 12.89 11.18 4.63
CA GLU A 48 13.84 12.26 4.98
C GLU A 48 13.35 13.17 6.12
N LYS A 49 12.03 13.29 6.32
CA LYS A 49 11.46 14.10 7.39
C LYS A 49 11.29 13.34 8.70
N GLY A 50 11.56 12.03 8.73
CA GLY A 50 11.38 11.15 9.90
C GLY A 50 9.95 11.05 10.43
N LYS A 51 8.98 11.67 9.73
CA LYS A 51 7.59 11.83 10.19
C LYS A 51 6.66 10.72 9.70
N TYR A 52 6.98 10.09 8.57
CA TYR A 52 6.15 9.08 7.93
C TYR A 52 6.98 7.84 7.64
N LEU A 53 7.61 7.29 8.67
CA LEU A 53 8.33 6.02 8.58
C LEU A 53 7.42 4.79 8.53
N PRO A 54 6.26 4.74 9.23
CA PRO A 54 5.33 3.63 9.10
C PRO A 54 4.83 3.47 7.66
N GLN A 55 4.43 2.24 7.31
CA GLN A 55 3.78 1.98 6.02
C GLN A 55 2.34 2.49 6.07
N TRP A 56 1.88 3.16 5.00
CA TRP A 56 0.51 3.65 4.86
C TRP A 56 -0.22 2.95 3.69
N LEU A 57 -1.48 2.55 3.91
CA LEU A 57 -2.25 1.70 3.00
C LEU A 57 -2.38 2.31 1.60
N TRP A 58 -3.00 3.48 1.49
CA TRP A 58 -3.26 4.07 0.18
C TRP A 58 -1.99 4.59 -0.51
N ASP A 59 -1.00 5.10 0.23
CA ASP A 59 0.30 5.54 -0.28
C ASP A 59 1.02 4.35 -0.94
N SER A 60 1.06 3.20 -0.26
CA SER A 60 1.65 1.97 -0.80
C SER A 60 0.92 1.45 -2.04
N CYS A 61 -0.40 1.64 -2.15
CA CYS A 61 -1.13 1.35 -3.40
C CYS A 61 -0.58 2.20 -4.56
N PHE A 62 -0.40 3.50 -4.35
CA PHE A 62 0.16 4.39 -5.36
C PHE A 62 1.64 4.14 -5.65
N HIS A 63 2.43 3.78 -4.62
CA HIS A 63 3.82 3.37 -4.80
C HIS A 63 3.92 2.12 -5.68
N ALA A 64 3.13 1.08 -5.42
CA ALA A 64 3.12 -0.14 -6.23
C ALA A 64 2.72 0.13 -7.68
N ILE A 65 1.68 0.96 -7.88
CA ILE A 65 1.28 1.46 -9.19
C ILE A 65 2.47 2.15 -9.87
N ALA A 66 3.21 3.02 -9.20
CA ALA A 66 4.37 3.68 -9.80
C ALA A 66 5.52 2.69 -10.11
N TYR A 67 5.87 1.83 -9.17
CA TYR A 67 6.93 0.82 -9.30
C TYR A 67 6.73 -0.10 -10.50
N ARG A 68 5.49 -0.38 -10.92
CA ARG A 68 5.21 -1.23 -12.11
C ARG A 68 5.94 -0.78 -13.38
N TRP A 69 6.36 0.47 -13.45
CA TRP A 69 7.06 1.03 -14.61
C TRP A 69 8.57 0.83 -14.62
N PHE A 70 9.20 0.50 -13.50
CA PHE A 70 10.66 0.42 -13.38
C PHE A 70 11.20 -0.67 -12.43
N ASP A 71 10.37 -1.21 -11.52
CA ASP A 71 10.74 -2.29 -10.59
C ASP A 71 9.51 -3.10 -10.20
N THR A 72 9.17 -4.07 -11.03
CA THR A 72 7.96 -4.89 -10.84
C THR A 72 8.07 -5.84 -9.64
N ALA A 73 9.29 -6.19 -9.22
CA ALA A 73 9.51 -7.00 -8.02
C ALA A 73 9.16 -6.20 -6.77
N MET A 74 9.66 -4.95 -6.69
CA MET A 74 9.29 -4.04 -5.60
C MET A 74 7.80 -3.70 -5.60
N ALA A 75 7.17 -3.54 -6.77
CA ALA A 75 5.72 -3.32 -6.86
C ALA A 75 4.92 -4.44 -6.17
N TRP A 76 5.32 -5.69 -6.35
CA TRP A 76 4.70 -6.83 -5.70
C TRP A 76 5.00 -6.90 -4.20
N GLU A 77 6.23 -6.61 -3.78
CA GLU A 77 6.59 -6.57 -2.36
C GLU A 77 5.80 -5.49 -1.61
N GLU A 78 5.65 -4.30 -2.18
CA GLU A 78 4.90 -3.18 -1.59
C GLU A 78 3.43 -3.56 -1.35
N LEU A 79 2.81 -4.32 -2.27
CA LEU A 79 1.43 -4.81 -2.10
C LEU A 79 1.32 -5.91 -1.04
N LEU A 80 2.25 -6.88 -1.06
CA LEU A 80 2.24 -8.00 -0.13
C LEU A 80 2.58 -7.58 1.30
N SER A 81 3.42 -6.54 1.47
CA SER A 81 3.78 -6.04 2.80
C SER A 81 2.57 -5.50 3.55
N MET A 82 1.59 -4.89 2.87
CA MET A 82 0.33 -4.42 3.48
C MET A 82 -0.52 -5.54 4.07
N LEU A 83 -0.28 -6.81 3.70
CA LEU A 83 -1.05 -7.94 4.20
C LEU A 83 -0.46 -8.53 5.49
N VAL A 84 0.78 -8.15 5.85
CA VAL A 84 1.53 -8.72 6.99
C VAL A 84 0.78 -8.52 8.31
N HIS A 85 0.13 -7.36 8.45
CA HIS A 85 -0.62 -7.00 9.66
C HIS A 85 -2.12 -6.81 9.40
N GLN A 86 -2.67 -7.47 8.37
CA GLN A 86 -4.13 -7.60 8.24
C GLN A 86 -4.69 -8.27 9.50
N VAL A 87 -5.82 -7.77 10.01
CA VAL A 87 -6.39 -8.27 11.27
C VAL A 87 -6.72 -9.76 11.14
N PRO A 88 -6.18 -10.62 12.03
CA PRO A 88 -6.46 -12.05 11.99
C PRO A 88 -7.87 -12.37 12.48
N ASP A 89 -8.34 -13.57 12.15
CA ASP A 89 -9.59 -14.10 12.68
C ASP A 89 -9.57 -14.17 14.22
N GLY A 90 -10.73 -13.99 14.84
CA GLY A 90 -10.89 -14.02 16.30
C GLY A 90 -10.60 -12.70 17.01
N GLU A 91 -10.06 -11.70 16.31
CA GLU A 91 -10.03 -10.31 16.78
C GLU A 91 -11.31 -9.56 16.41
N LEU A 92 -11.53 -8.40 17.04
CA LEU A 92 -12.68 -7.56 16.73
C LEU A 92 -12.68 -7.23 15.24
N ASP A 93 -11.70 -6.55 14.67
CA ASP A 93 -11.77 -6.10 13.28
C ASP A 93 -11.25 -7.12 12.25
N ALA A 94 -11.49 -8.42 12.46
CA ALA A 94 -11.03 -9.50 11.58
C ALA A 94 -11.24 -9.19 10.09
N GLY A 95 -10.18 -9.34 9.29
CA GLY A 95 -10.18 -9.01 7.85
C GLY A 95 -9.82 -7.56 7.50
N MET A 96 -9.88 -6.59 8.43
CA MET A 96 -9.49 -5.21 8.14
C MET A 96 -8.01 -5.11 7.76
N ILE A 97 -7.71 -4.36 6.69
CA ILE A 97 -6.34 -3.89 6.43
C ILE A 97 -6.16 -2.53 7.14
N PRO A 98 -5.20 -2.40 8.06
CA PRO A 98 -4.97 -1.15 8.78
C PRO A 98 -4.51 -0.02 7.85
N HIS A 99 -4.91 1.23 8.14
CA HIS A 99 -4.39 2.38 7.39
C HIS A 99 -2.89 2.54 7.53
N MET A 100 -2.33 2.15 8.69
CA MET A 100 -0.92 2.29 9.00
C MET A 100 -0.39 1.04 9.69
N GLN A 101 0.83 0.65 9.31
CA GLN A 101 1.54 -0.51 9.85
C GLN A 101 2.92 -0.12 10.36
N HIS A 102 3.25 -0.64 11.54
CA HIS A 102 4.57 -0.59 12.16
C HIS A 102 5.18 -1.98 12.07
N MET A 103 6.20 -2.12 11.22
CA MET A 103 7.02 -3.34 11.26
C MET A 103 7.85 -3.30 12.55
N ASP A 104 8.14 -4.45 13.17
CA ASP A 104 8.75 -4.55 14.51
C ASP A 104 10.05 -3.74 14.70
N VAL A 105 10.71 -3.42 13.60
CA VAL A 105 11.96 -2.66 13.49
C VAL A 105 11.77 -1.13 13.46
N VAL A 106 10.54 -0.63 13.29
CA VAL A 106 10.19 0.80 13.28
C VAL A 106 9.37 1.14 14.53
N GLN A 107 10.01 1.74 15.53
CA GLN A 107 9.35 2.12 16.78
C GLN A 107 8.78 3.55 16.72
N ASP A 108 7.50 3.68 16.37
CA ASP A 108 6.75 4.93 16.56
C ASP A 108 5.91 4.83 17.83
N LYS A 109 6.52 5.15 18.98
CA LYS A 109 5.88 5.03 20.29
C LYS A 109 4.65 5.94 20.44
N ALA A 110 4.61 7.06 19.73
CA ALA A 110 3.49 8.00 19.81
C ALA A 110 2.25 7.40 19.13
N ALA A 111 2.42 6.90 17.90
CA ALA A 111 1.32 6.28 17.17
C ALA A 111 0.89 4.94 17.79
N GLN A 112 1.83 4.13 18.27
CA GLN A 112 1.54 2.90 19.03
C GLN A 112 0.72 3.19 20.29
N GLY A 113 1.04 4.27 21.00
CA GLY A 113 0.27 4.72 22.16
C GLY A 113 -1.15 5.17 21.79
N LEU A 114 -1.30 5.88 20.67
CA LEU A 114 -2.59 6.36 20.19
C LEU A 114 -3.55 5.21 19.83
N PHE A 115 -3.06 4.21 19.09
CA PHE A 115 -3.87 3.06 18.67
C PHE A 115 -3.90 1.91 19.69
N ARG A 116 -3.10 2.00 20.76
CA ARG A 116 -2.92 0.94 21.78
C ARG A 116 -2.53 -0.41 21.16
N GLN A 117 -1.76 -0.36 20.08
CA GLN A 117 -1.34 -1.50 19.27
C GLN A 117 0.09 -1.26 18.82
N SER A 118 0.94 -2.29 18.89
CA SER A 118 2.37 -2.15 18.57
C SER A 118 2.67 -2.20 17.07
N GLN A 119 1.87 -2.94 16.30
CA GLN A 119 2.17 -3.30 14.91
C GLN A 119 1.31 -2.59 13.87
N ARG A 120 0.18 -2.00 14.28
CA ARG A 120 -0.80 -1.46 13.35
C ARG A 120 -1.75 -0.49 14.00
N SER A 121 -2.35 0.36 13.20
CA SER A 121 -3.50 1.16 13.62
C SER A 121 -4.78 0.33 13.78
N THR A 122 -5.79 0.93 14.41
CA THR A 122 -7.14 0.36 14.59
C THR A 122 -8.22 0.97 13.71
N ILE A 123 -7.84 1.83 12.76
CA ILE A 123 -8.71 2.40 11.71
C ILE A 123 -8.15 2.05 10.33
N THR A 124 -8.94 2.25 9.29
CA THR A 124 -8.59 1.87 7.91
C THR A 124 -8.50 3.04 6.93
N GLN A 125 -8.37 2.76 5.63
CA GLN A 125 -8.27 3.75 4.56
C GLN A 125 -8.96 3.25 3.28
N PRO A 126 -9.17 4.11 2.26
CA PRO A 126 -9.87 3.71 1.04
C PRO A 126 -9.29 2.43 0.41
N PRO A 127 -10.11 1.43 0.05
CA PRO A 127 -9.67 0.09 -0.36
C PRO A 127 -9.11 0.04 -1.80
N LEU A 128 -8.00 0.71 -2.04
CA LEU A 128 -7.36 0.80 -3.36
C LEU A 128 -6.49 -0.41 -3.72
N ILE A 129 -6.30 -1.37 -2.80
CA ILE A 129 -5.38 -2.49 -3.00
C ILE A 129 -5.77 -3.37 -4.19
N ALA A 130 -7.06 -3.60 -4.44
CA ALA A 130 -7.52 -4.37 -5.60
C ALA A 130 -7.18 -3.69 -6.92
N VAL A 131 -7.33 -2.36 -6.97
CA VAL A 131 -6.99 -1.55 -8.15
C VAL A 131 -5.48 -1.58 -8.39
N ALA A 132 -4.69 -1.37 -7.35
CA ALA A 132 -3.24 -1.40 -7.45
C ALA A 132 -2.71 -2.79 -7.87
N ALA A 133 -3.26 -3.87 -7.30
CA ALA A 133 -2.91 -5.23 -7.68
C ALA A 133 -3.24 -5.54 -9.15
N TRP A 134 -4.38 -5.08 -9.65
CA TRP A 134 -4.74 -5.23 -11.06
C TRP A 134 -3.79 -4.48 -12.00
N GLU A 135 -3.43 -3.24 -11.67
CA GLU A 135 -2.47 -2.45 -12.44
C GLU A 135 -1.09 -3.10 -12.50
N VAL A 136 -0.61 -3.61 -11.36
CA VAL A 136 0.67 -4.34 -11.29
C VAL A 136 0.59 -5.65 -12.08
N PHE A 137 -0.45 -6.45 -11.88
CA PHE A 137 -0.65 -7.72 -12.59
C PHE A 137 -0.73 -7.56 -14.11
N SER A 138 -1.40 -6.52 -14.58
CA SER A 138 -1.53 -6.20 -16.01
C SER A 138 -0.17 -5.91 -16.67
N LYS A 139 0.82 -5.48 -15.88
CA LYS A 139 2.18 -5.19 -16.35
C LYS A 139 3.17 -6.32 -16.07
N ALA A 140 3.01 -7.02 -14.95
CA ALA A 140 3.90 -8.04 -14.43
C ALA A 140 3.06 -9.17 -13.82
N SER A 141 2.53 -10.03 -14.69
CA SER A 141 1.60 -11.08 -14.29
C SER A 141 2.25 -12.09 -13.35
N ASP A 142 1.64 -12.26 -12.19
CA ASP A 142 1.99 -13.25 -11.19
C ASP A 142 0.71 -13.71 -10.51
N THR A 143 0.19 -14.87 -10.94
CA THR A 143 -1.09 -15.39 -10.48
C THR A 143 -1.04 -15.79 -9.01
N GLU A 144 0.10 -16.27 -8.51
CA GLU A 144 0.24 -16.70 -7.12
C GLU A 144 0.15 -15.49 -6.18
N LYS A 145 0.88 -14.42 -6.49
CA LYS A 145 0.80 -13.17 -5.71
C LYS A 145 -0.58 -12.53 -5.80
N LEU A 146 -1.19 -12.55 -6.99
CA LEU A 146 -2.56 -12.04 -7.17
C LEU A 146 -3.57 -12.84 -6.33
N GLN A 147 -3.45 -14.16 -6.27
CA GLN A 147 -4.32 -15.01 -5.44
C GLN A 147 -4.18 -14.68 -3.94
N GLN A 148 -2.96 -14.41 -3.45
CA GLN A 148 -2.74 -14.00 -2.06
C GLN A 148 -3.45 -12.67 -1.75
N ILE A 149 -3.30 -11.68 -2.62
CA ILE A 149 -3.98 -10.38 -2.46
C ILE A 149 -5.49 -10.51 -2.61
N TYR A 150 -5.97 -11.32 -3.55
CA TYR A 150 -7.40 -11.58 -3.72
C TYR A 150 -8.03 -12.16 -2.44
N ALA A 151 -7.42 -13.19 -1.87
CA ALA A 151 -7.91 -13.80 -0.62
C ALA A 151 -7.94 -12.80 0.53
N ALA A 152 -6.89 -11.99 0.69
CA ALA A 152 -6.87 -10.93 1.68
C ALA A 152 -7.93 -9.85 1.43
N ASN A 153 -8.11 -9.44 0.17
CA ASN A 153 -9.08 -8.42 -0.21
C ASN A 153 -10.52 -8.89 0.02
N MET A 154 -10.82 -10.17 -0.22
CA MET A 154 -12.14 -10.74 0.10
C MET A 154 -12.49 -10.59 1.59
N ARG A 155 -11.54 -10.89 2.49
CA ARG A 155 -11.73 -10.67 3.93
C ARG A 155 -11.92 -9.19 4.26
N TYR A 156 -11.20 -8.32 3.56
CA TYR A 156 -11.26 -6.88 3.80
C TYR A 156 -12.60 -6.27 3.38
N HIS A 157 -13.14 -6.67 2.23
CA HIS A 157 -14.46 -6.26 1.79
C HIS A 157 -15.57 -6.86 2.68
N ALA A 158 -15.45 -8.13 3.09
CA ALA A 158 -16.37 -8.71 4.06
C ALA A 158 -16.39 -7.93 5.38
N TRP A 159 -15.21 -7.50 5.87
CA TRP A 159 -15.13 -6.63 7.04
C TRP A 159 -15.85 -5.28 6.83
N PHE A 160 -15.74 -4.65 5.65
CA PHE A 160 -16.49 -3.42 5.36
C PHE A 160 -17.99 -3.67 5.43
N ASP A 161 -18.48 -4.73 4.78
CA ASP A 161 -19.90 -5.10 4.75
C ASP A 161 -20.44 -5.39 6.16
N GLU A 162 -19.64 -6.01 7.03
CA GLU A 162 -20.04 -6.37 8.39
C GLU A 162 -19.89 -5.24 9.41
N ARG A 163 -18.91 -4.34 9.25
CA ARG A 163 -18.50 -3.37 10.29
C ARG A 163 -18.73 -1.92 9.96
N ARG A 164 -18.89 -1.58 8.69
CA ARG A 164 -18.89 -0.20 8.22
C ARG A 164 -20.01 0.11 7.25
N ALA A 165 -20.58 -0.88 6.57
CA ALA A 165 -21.73 -0.67 5.71
C ALA A 165 -22.97 -0.28 6.54
N ASP A 166 -23.63 0.81 6.15
CA ASP A 166 -24.95 1.17 6.63
C ASP A 166 -26.03 0.48 5.76
N SER A 167 -27.29 0.64 6.15
CA SER A 167 -28.48 0.11 5.49
C SER A 167 -28.66 0.52 4.03
N ASP A 168 -27.98 1.59 3.58
CA ASP A 168 -27.97 2.06 2.20
C ASP A 168 -26.79 1.51 1.37
N GLY A 169 -25.94 0.69 1.98
CA GLY A 169 -24.75 0.10 1.34
C GLY A 169 -23.56 1.05 1.25
N LEU A 170 -23.62 2.24 1.87
CA LEU A 170 -22.48 3.14 1.97
C LEU A 170 -21.61 2.79 3.17
N ILE A 171 -20.31 3.07 3.03
CA ILE A 171 -19.32 2.82 4.08
C ILE A 171 -19.23 4.04 4.99
N VAL A 172 -19.44 3.83 6.28
CA VAL A 172 -19.26 4.85 7.32
C VAL A 172 -17.78 5.00 7.65
N SER A 173 -17.27 6.23 7.55
CA SER A 173 -15.99 6.60 8.15
C SER A 173 -16.20 7.06 9.59
N ILE A 174 -15.38 6.54 10.51
CA ILE A 174 -15.45 6.85 11.94
C ILE A 174 -14.34 7.79 12.41
N HIS A 175 -13.37 8.09 11.55
CA HIS A 175 -12.26 8.99 11.86
C HIS A 175 -11.84 9.75 10.59
N PRO A 176 -11.52 11.06 10.67
CA PRO A 176 -11.10 11.85 9.51
C PRO A 176 -9.78 11.40 8.85
N TRP A 177 -9.11 10.37 9.35
CA TRP A 177 -7.91 9.79 8.73
C TRP A 177 -8.23 8.61 7.81
N GLU A 178 -9.49 8.16 7.78
CA GLU A 178 -9.94 7.12 6.85
C GLU A 178 -10.32 7.69 5.47
N THR A 179 -10.18 9.00 5.25
CA THR A 179 -10.52 9.73 4.01
C THR A 179 -9.42 10.66 3.54
#